data_AF-A0A0F9FM32-F1
#
_entry.id   AF-A0A0F9FM32-F1
#
_cell.length_a   1.000
_cell.length_b   1.000
_cell.length_c   1.000
_cell.angle_alpha   90.00
_cell.angle_beta   90.00
_cell.angle_gamma   90.00
#
_symmetry.space_group_name_H-M   'P 1'
#
loop_
_entity.id
_entity.type
_entity.pdbx_description
1 polymer ?
#
loop_
_entity_poly.entity_id
_entity_poly.type
_entity_poly.pdbx_seq_one_letter_code
_entity_poly.pdbx_strand_id
1 'polypeptide(L)' 'MPIFIAKTYDGKVENIVFSKSRELAVAYWHGKDIHPHSIHVVSDQNLENHPTGVLPILSTKKLELGGMTGKHRKYLVVE' A
#
# COMPACT_ATOMS: atom_id res chain seq x y z
N MET A 1 -16.38 -0.18 -1.95
CA MET A 1 -15.68 -0.85 -3.08
C MET A 1 -14.28 -1.21 -2.60
N PRO A 2 -13.76 -2.42 -2.84
CA PRO A 2 -12.56 -2.88 -2.13
C PRO A 2 -11.25 -2.29 -2.67
N ILE A 3 -10.32 -2.10 -1.76
CA ILE A 3 -8.90 -1.83 -2.02
C ILE A 3 -8.15 -3.16 -1.88
N PHE A 4 -7.31 -3.48 -2.86
CA PHE A 4 -6.48 -4.68 -2.87
C PHE A 4 -5.01 -4.27 -2.70
N ILE A 5 -4.31 -4.98 -1.82
CA ILE A 5 -2.93 -4.72 -1.44
C ILE A 5 -2.11 -5.94 -1.82
N ALA A 6 -1.23 -5.77 -2.80
CA ALA A 6 -0.22 -6.76 -3.19
C ALA A 6 0.93 -6.73 -2.20
N LYS A 7 1.31 -7.91 -1.68
CA LYS A 7 2.44 -8.08 -0.78
C LYS A 7 3.44 -9.08 -1.32
N THR A 8 4.72 -8.80 -1.09
CA THR A 8 5.85 -9.68 -1.35
C THR A 8 5.90 -10.84 -0.34
N TYR A 9 6.85 -11.76 -0.54
CA TYR A 9 7.07 -12.90 0.36
C TYR A 9 7.47 -12.47 1.78
N ASP A 10 8.24 -11.40 1.93
CA ASP A 10 8.61 -10.81 3.22
C ASP A 10 7.50 -9.95 3.85
N GLY A 11 6.30 -9.97 3.27
CA GLY A 11 5.12 -9.29 3.80
C GLY A 11 5.07 -7.78 3.54
N LYS A 12 6.04 -7.22 2.81
CA LYS A 12 6.05 -5.80 2.42
C LYS A 12 5.00 -5.52 1.38
N VAL A 13 4.44 -4.31 1.42
CA VAL A 13 3.49 -3.85 0.41
C VAL A 13 4.26 -3.47 -0.85
N GLU A 14 3.92 -4.14 -1.95
CA GLU A 14 4.52 -3.89 -3.26
C GLU A 14 3.68 -2.91 -4.07
N ASN A 15 2.34 -3.06 -4.02
CA ASN A 15 1.41 -2.23 -4.76
C ASN A 15 0.02 -2.22 -4.12
N ILE A 16 -0.73 -1.14 -4.32
CA ILE A 16 -2.10 -0.99 -3.84
C ILE A 16 -2.97 -0.51 -4.99
N VAL A 17 -4.10 -1.17 -5.20
CA VAL A 17 -5.05 -0.81 -6.25
C VAL A 17 -6.48 -0.79 -5.72
N PHE A 18 -7.26 0.13 -6.26
CA PHE A 18 -8.70 0.17 -6.06
C PHE A 18 -9.36 -0.54 -7.24
N SER A 19 -10.15 -1.59 -6.97
CA SER A 19 -10.71 -2.42 -8.02
C SER A 19 -12.10 -2.94 -7.64
N LYS A 20 -12.90 -3.29 -8.65
CA LYS A 20 -14.22 -3.92 -8.46
C LYS A 20 -14.10 -5.38 -8.04
N SER A 21 -13.02 -6.06 -8.45
CA SER A 21 -12.79 -7.47 -8.14
C SER A 21 -11.31 -7.79 -7.99
N ARG A 22 -11.02 -8.95 -7.39
CA ARG A 22 -9.66 -9.44 -7.18
C ARG A 22 -8.98 -9.78 -8.51
N GLU A 23 -9.73 -10.36 -9.44
CA GLU A 23 -9.24 -10.82 -10.75
C GLU A 23 -8.74 -9.65 -11.58
N LEU A 24 -9.46 -8.53 -11.56
CA LEU A 24 -9.05 -7.30 -12.24
C LEU A 24 -7.77 -6.69 -11.62
N ALA A 25 -7.65 -6.73 -10.29
CA ALA A 25 -6.44 -6.29 -9.60
C ALA A 25 -5.23 -7.16 -9.97
N VAL A 26 -5.40 -8.49 -9.99
CA VAL A 26 -4.36 -9.44 -10.40
C VAL A 26 -3.97 -9.24 -11.86
N ALA A 27 -4.93 -9.10 -12.77
CA ALA A 27 -4.65 -8.85 -14.19
C ALA A 27 -3.86 -7.55 -14.39
N TYR A 28 -4.21 -6.49 -13.65
CA TYR A 28 -3.44 -5.24 -13.65
C TYR A 28 -2.00 -5.45 -13.19
N TRP A 29 -1.78 -6.16 -12.09
CA TRP A 29 -0.44 -6.42 -11.56
C TRP A 29 0.41 -7.29 -12.49
N HIS A 30 -0.15 -8.36 -13.05
CA HIS A 30 0.56 -9.18 -14.04
C HIS A 30 0.95 -8.35 -15.28
N GLY A 31 0.06 -7.46 -15.75
CA GLY A 31 0.39 -6.52 -16.83
C GLY A 31 1.48 -5.49 -16.49
N LYS A 32 1.86 -5.39 -15.21
CA LYS A 32 2.95 -4.55 -14.69
C LYS A 32 4.15 -5.36 -14.22
N ASP A 33 4.19 -6.66 -14.49
CA ASP A 33 5.23 -7.60 -14.02
C ASP A 33 5.30 -7.71 -12.48
N ILE A 34 4.21 -7.38 -11.78
CA ILE A 34 4.08 -7.48 -10.33
C ILE A 34 3.40 -8.82 -10.01
N HIS A 35 4.08 -9.64 -9.21
CA HIS A 35 3.66 -11.00 -8.87
C HIS A 35 3.47 -11.11 -7.35
N PRO A 36 2.30 -10.67 -6.82
CA PRO A 36 2.08 -10.66 -5.39
C PRO A 36 2.12 -12.08 -4.82
N HIS A 37 2.88 -12.27 -3.74
CA HIS A 37 2.87 -13.52 -2.98
C HIS A 37 1.56 -13.67 -2.21
N SER A 38 1.06 -12.58 -1.65
CA SER A 38 -0.24 -12.53 -0.97
C SER A 38 -0.99 -11.26 -1.31
N ILE A 39 -2.33 -11.32 -1.21
CA ILE A 39 -3.22 -10.21 -1.50
C ILE A 39 -4.10 -9.98 -0.28
N HIS A 40 -4.03 -8.78 0.29
CA HIS A 40 -4.93 -8.34 1.36
C HIS A 40 -6.05 -7.47 0.76
N VAL A 41 -7.24 -7.54 1.36
CA VAL A 41 -8.43 -6.82 0.88
C VAL A 41 -8.97 -5.96 2.01
N VAL A 42 -9.14 -4.68 1.73
CA VAL A 42 -9.79 -3.70 2.59
C VAL A 42 -11.10 -3.28 1.94
N SER A 43 -12.21 -3.43 2.65
CA SER A 43 -13.54 -3.03 2.20
C SER A 43 -14.21 -2.11 3.21
N ASP A 44 -15.36 -1.57 2.83
CA ASP A 44 -16.15 -0.66 3.68
C ASP A 44 -16.59 -1.36 4.99
N GLN A 45 -16.75 -2.69 4.97
CA GLN A 45 -17.05 -3.50 6.16
C GLN A 45 -15.94 -3.43 7.22
N ASN A 46 -14.69 -3.23 6.81
CA ASN A 46 -13.57 -3.05 7.74
C ASN A 46 -13.64 -1.71 8.48
N LEU A 47 -14.42 -0.74 7.98
CA LEU A 47 -14.61 0.57 8.58
C LEU A 47 -15.84 0.65 9.50
N GLU A 48 -16.84 -0.24 9.33
CA GLU A 48 -18.12 -0.19 10.06
C GLU A 48 -17.98 -0.21 11.58
N ASN A 49 -16.93 -0.85 12.11
CA ASN A 49 -16.65 -0.93 13.55
C ASN A 49 -15.38 -0.15 13.97
N HIS A 50 -14.86 0.71 13.09
CA HIS A 50 -13.62 1.43 13.38
C HIS A 50 -13.90 2.75 14.13
N PRO A 51 -13.31 2.99 15.31
CA PRO A 51 -13.67 4.10 16.20
C PRO A 51 -13.48 5.49 15.57
N THR A 52 -12.55 5.63 14.63
CA THR A 52 -12.29 6.89 13.90
C THR A 52 -12.78 6.89 12.46
N GLY A 53 -13.24 5.75 11.94
CA GLY A 53 -13.52 5.58 10.50
C GLY A 53 -12.29 5.73 9.59
N VAL A 54 -11.07 5.70 10.13
CA VAL A 54 -9.82 5.80 9.34
C VAL A 54 -9.00 4.52 9.51
N LEU A 55 -8.85 3.75 8.43
CA LEU A 55 -7.98 2.58 8.40
C LEU A 55 -6.66 2.90 7.69
N PRO A 56 -5.51 2.90 8.39
CA PRO A 56 -4.22 3.10 7.75
C PRO A 56 -3.86 1.89 6.89
N ILE A 57 -3.71 2.11 5.58
CA ILE A 57 -3.29 1.08 4.62
C ILE A 57 -1.77 1.00 4.53
N LEU A 58 -1.12 2.17 4.58
CA LEU A 58 0.33 2.35 4.67
C LEU A 58 0.61 3.55 5.56
N SER A 59 1.58 3.42 6.46
CA SER A 59 2.16 4.55 7.17
C SER A 59 3.50 4.89 6.51
N THR A 60 3.69 6.15 6.16
CA THR A 60 4.99 6.64 5.71
C THR A 60 5.40 7.77 6.62
N LYS A 61 6.60 7.68 7.19
CA LYS A 61 7.17 8.75 7.99
C LYS A 61 8.20 9.48 7.14
N LYS A 62 7.98 10.78 6.92
CA LYS A 62 8.99 11.62 6.29
C LYS A 62 10.14 11.81 7.27
N LEU A 63 11.30 11.23 6.97
CA LEU A 63 12.54 11.48 7.68
C LEU A 63 13.22 12.69 7.06
N GLU A 64 13.22 13.82 7.76
CA GLU A 64 14.07 14.96 7.41
C GLU A 64 15.45 14.73 8.04
N LEU A 65 16.38 14.21 7.24
CA LEU A 65 17.79 14.13 7.63
C LEU A 65 18.39 15.54 7.56
N GLY A 66 18.41 16.23 8.70
CA GLY A 66 19.13 17.49 8.85
C GLY A 66 20.64 17.23 8.84
N GLY A 67 21.28 17.40 7.69
CA GLY A 67 22.72 17.22 7.55
C GLY A 67 23.28 17.85 6.27
N MET A 68 23.76 19.09 6.42
CA MET A 68 24.73 19.84 5.60
C MET A 68 24.61 19.78 4.05
N THR A 69 24.43 20.96 3.47
CA THR A 69 24.54 21.31 2.03
C THR A 69 23.43 20.83 1.10
N GLY A 70 22.40 21.67 0.96
CA GLY A 70 21.87 22.12 -0.34
C GLY A 70 21.10 21.13 -1.24
N LYS A 71 20.91 19.86 -0.88
CA LYS A 71 20.07 18.94 -1.68
C LYS A 71 19.06 18.19 -0.81
N HIS A 72 17.83 18.69 -0.80
CA HIS A 72 16.67 17.96 -0.26
C HIS A 72 16.43 16.69 -1.09
N ARG A 73 16.83 15.53 -0.56
CA ARG A 73 16.40 14.23 -1.11
C ARG A 73 15.16 13.77 -0.37
N LYS A 74 14.08 13.51 -1.11
CA LYS A 74 12.84 12.92 -0.57
C LYS A 74 13.01 11.41 -0.54
N TYR A 75 12.88 10.81 0.64
CA TYR A 75 12.92 9.36 0.83
C TYR A 75 11.56 8.87 1.31
N LEU A 76 11.10 7.76 0.73
CA LEU A 76 9.96 6.98 1.22
C LEU A 76 10.51 5.87 2.10
N VAL A 77 10.14 5.89 3.39
CA VAL A 77 10.42 4.79 4.32
C VAL A 77 9.09 4.09 4.59
N VAL A 78 9.08 2.78 4.36
CA VAL A 78 7.94 1.89 4.61
C VAL A 78 8.32 1.03 5.82
N GLU A 79 7.59 1.17 6.92
CA GLU A 79 7.69 0.32 8.13
C GLU A 79 6.73 -0.86 8.03
#